data_AF-A0A259CPG0-F1
#
_entry.id   AF-A0A259CPG0-F1
#
_cell.length_a   1.000
_cell.length_b   1.000
_cell.length_c   1.000
_cell.angle_alpha   90.00
_cell.angle_beta   90.00
_cell.angle_gamma   90.00
#
_symmetry.space_group_name_H-M   'P 1'
#
loop_
_entity.id
_entity.type
_entity.pdbx_description
1 polymer ?
#
loop_
_entity_poly.entity_id
_entity_poly.type
_entity_poly.pdbx_seq_one_letter_code
_entity_poly.pdbx_strand_id
1 'polypeptide(L)'
;MSALYSILDQHWLWKEINTKLELSSPAYTYWNESRHIKLNRYVFIEKNTLPKKYEYIESSLTDLSGWLPTNYAASSLSMDSHIFAYKKMRLYNQFEYKYVNDIKFVNLKRFFTENGIALSKKSYVHLGRLNDLSITVDSRFYRIDDNYGVVVYD
;
A
#
# COMPACT_ATOMS: atom_id res chain seq x y z
N MET A 1 -3.96 1.69 15.51
CA MET A 1 -3.97 1.55 14.04
C MET A 1 -2.55 1.44 13.57
N SER A 2 -2.23 0.36 12.85
CA SER A 2 -0.93 0.17 12.21
C SER A 2 -0.72 1.25 11.17
N ALA A 3 0.42 1.93 11.19
CA ALA A 3 0.71 3.01 10.26
C ALA A 3 0.94 2.51 8.82
N LEU A 4 1.35 1.25 8.64
CA LEU A 4 1.90 0.78 7.37
C LEU A 4 0.85 0.69 6.26
N TYR A 5 -0.25 -0.02 6.51
CA TYR A 5 -1.28 -0.23 5.47
C TYR A 5 -2.38 0.83 5.47
N SER A 6 -2.42 1.73 6.46
CA SER A 6 -3.43 2.79 6.56
C SER A 6 -3.04 4.10 5.86
N ILE A 7 -1.86 4.17 5.24
CA ILE A 7 -1.32 5.40 4.63
C ILE A 7 -2.28 5.98 3.60
N LEU A 8 -2.95 5.12 2.81
CA LEU A 8 -3.86 5.54 1.75
C LEU A 8 -5.34 5.61 2.16
N ASP A 9 -5.67 5.39 3.43
CA ASP A 9 -7.06 5.44 3.91
C ASP A 9 -7.71 6.81 3.68
N GLN A 10 -6.91 7.88 3.75
CA GLN A 10 -7.34 9.26 3.52
C GLN A 10 -6.79 9.86 2.22
N HIS A 11 -6.46 9.03 1.23
CA HIS A 11 -5.91 9.54 -0.02
C HIS A 11 -6.54 8.93 -1.27
N TRP A 12 -6.59 9.73 -2.33
CA TRP A 12 -6.96 9.36 -3.69
C TRP A 12 -5.72 9.24 -4.58
N LEU A 13 -5.77 8.36 -5.57
CA LEU A 13 -4.68 8.25 -6.57
C LEU A 13 -4.72 9.43 -7.54
N TRP A 14 -3.63 10.20 -7.62
CA TRP A 14 -3.54 11.33 -8.54
C TRP A 14 -3.70 10.92 -10.02
N LYS A 15 -3.16 9.76 -10.42
CA LYS A 15 -3.31 9.25 -11.80
C LYS A 15 -4.78 9.00 -12.16
N GLU A 16 -5.61 8.60 -11.20
CA GLU A 16 -7.04 8.43 -11.43
C GLU A 16 -7.73 9.79 -11.60
N ILE A 17 -7.42 10.73 -10.71
CA ILE A 17 -7.94 12.11 -10.75
C ILE A 17 -7.60 12.80 -12.08
N ASN A 18 -6.32 12.81 -12.46
CA ASN A 18 -5.87 13.54 -13.64
C ASN A 18 -6.40 12.93 -14.95
N THR A 19 -6.63 11.61 -14.99
CA THR A 19 -7.22 10.93 -16.13
C THR A 19 -8.70 11.30 -16.27
N LYS A 20 -9.45 11.31 -15.15
CA LYS A 20 -10.89 11.67 -15.16
C LYS A 20 -11.13 13.14 -15.48
N LEU A 21 -10.23 14.03 -15.07
CA LEU A 21 -10.35 15.47 -15.29
C LEU A 21 -9.61 15.96 -16.54
N GLU A 22 -8.97 15.04 -17.29
CA GLU A 22 -8.13 15.37 -18.46
C GLU A 22 -7.05 16.42 -18.14
N LEU A 23 -6.47 16.34 -16.95
CA LEU A 23 -5.44 17.27 -16.47
C LEU A 23 -4.04 16.77 -16.78
N SER A 24 -3.12 17.71 -16.93
CA SER A 24 -1.69 17.39 -17.03
C SER A 24 -1.18 16.76 -15.72
N SER A 25 -0.19 15.88 -15.84
CA SER A 25 0.42 15.21 -14.68
C SER A 25 0.90 16.17 -13.57
N PRO A 26 1.49 17.35 -13.84
CA PRO A 26 1.87 18.27 -12.77
C PRO A 26 0.72 19.15 -12.26
N ALA A 27 -0.52 19.05 -12.79
CA ALA A 27 -1.57 20.02 -12.46
C ALA A 27 -1.87 20.15 -10.95
N TYR A 28 -1.71 19.08 -10.17
CA TYR A 28 -1.89 19.11 -8.72
C TYR A 28 -0.92 20.06 -7.99
N THR A 29 0.25 20.37 -8.56
CA THR A 29 1.25 21.26 -7.92
C THR A 29 0.76 22.70 -7.82
N TYR A 30 -0.26 23.07 -8.60
CA TYR A 30 -0.87 24.39 -8.58
C TYR A 30 -2.05 24.48 -7.59
N TRP A 31 -2.39 23.40 -6.89
CA TRP A 31 -3.49 23.39 -5.92
C TRP A 31 -2.93 23.62 -4.52
N ASN A 32 -2.87 24.89 -4.11
CA ASN A 32 -2.23 25.31 -2.86
C ASN A 32 -2.83 24.67 -1.60
N GLU A 33 -4.14 24.35 -1.63
CA GLU A 33 -4.85 23.75 -0.50
C GLU A 33 -4.83 22.22 -0.52
N SER A 34 -4.43 21.61 -1.65
CA SER A 34 -4.43 20.16 -1.82
C SER A 34 -3.14 19.54 -1.29
N ARG A 35 -3.25 18.95 -0.10
CA ARG A 35 -2.15 18.17 0.48
C ARG A 35 -1.96 16.88 -0.31
N HIS A 36 -0.72 16.47 -0.46
CA HIS A 36 -0.37 15.27 -1.20
C HIS A 36 0.83 14.56 -0.59
N ILE A 37 0.89 13.25 -0.82
CA ILE A 37 2.02 12.40 -0.47
C ILE A 37 2.53 11.69 -1.71
N LYS A 38 3.81 11.32 -1.68
CA LYS A 38 4.44 10.54 -2.74
C LYS A 38 4.89 9.19 -2.20
N LEU A 39 4.37 8.11 -2.77
CA LEU A 39 4.85 6.75 -2.50
C LEU A 39 5.62 6.25 -3.73
N ASN A 40 6.95 6.25 -3.63
CA ASN A 40 7.85 6.03 -4.75
C ASN A 40 7.60 7.02 -5.90
N ARG A 41 7.05 6.54 -7.03
CA ARG A 41 6.74 7.37 -8.20
C ARG A 41 5.29 7.85 -8.26
N TYR A 42 4.43 7.36 -7.37
CA TYR A 42 3.00 7.63 -7.40
C TYR A 42 2.65 8.76 -6.44
N VAL A 43 1.77 9.65 -6.88
CA VAL A 43 1.27 10.77 -6.11
C VAL A 43 -0.14 10.45 -5.63
N PHE A 44 -0.43 10.81 -4.39
CA PHE A 44 -1.75 10.65 -3.78
C PHE A 44 -2.18 11.96 -3.15
N ILE A 45 -3.43 12.35 -3.39
CA ILE A 45 -4.02 13.59 -2.88
C ILE A 45 -4.88 13.28 -1.66
N GLU A 46 -4.79 14.08 -0.60
CA GLU A 46 -5.60 13.90 0.61
C GLU A 46 -7.10 14.13 0.30
N LYS A 47 -7.97 13.25 0.83
CA LYS A 47 -9.43 13.35 0.65
C LYS A 47 -9.95 14.69 1.18
N ASN A 48 -11.01 15.22 0.58
CA ASN A 48 -11.60 16.53 0.93
C ASN A 48 -10.67 17.75 0.75
N THR A 49 -9.52 17.57 0.09
CA THR A 49 -8.60 18.69 -0.24
C THR A 49 -8.60 19.04 -1.72
N LEU A 50 -9.44 18.39 -2.52
CA LEU A 50 -9.62 18.75 -3.93
C LEU A 50 -10.23 20.15 -4.06
N PRO A 51 -9.88 20.92 -5.11
CA PRO A 51 -10.56 22.17 -5.40
C PRO A 51 -12.08 21.96 -5.52
N LYS A 52 -12.90 22.84 -4.94
CA LYS A 52 -14.38 22.74 -4.94
C LYS A 52 -14.99 22.43 -6.31
N LYS A 53 -14.42 22.99 -7.38
CA LYS A 53 -14.85 22.72 -8.76
C LYS A 53 -14.73 21.26 -9.20
N TYR A 54 -13.95 20.44 -8.50
CA TYR A 54 -13.71 19.03 -8.79
C TYR A 54 -14.25 18.08 -7.72
N GLU A 55 -14.90 18.58 -6.67
CA GLU A 55 -15.43 17.74 -5.58
C GLU A 55 -16.40 16.65 -6.09
N TYR A 56 -17.12 16.93 -7.18
CA TYR A 56 -18.06 16.00 -7.81
C TYR A 56 -17.43 14.66 -8.23
N ILE A 57 -16.11 14.61 -8.49
CA ILE A 57 -15.46 13.36 -8.90
C ILE A 57 -15.15 12.42 -7.74
N GLU A 58 -15.13 12.89 -6.48
CA GLU A 58 -14.69 12.10 -5.32
C GLU A 58 -15.51 10.82 -5.15
N SER A 59 -16.83 10.91 -5.36
CA SER A 59 -17.75 9.75 -5.29
C SER A 59 -17.44 8.64 -6.29
N SER A 60 -16.69 8.96 -7.34
CA SER A 60 -16.33 8.05 -8.42
C SER A 60 -14.89 7.54 -8.35
N LEU A 61 -14.11 8.00 -7.36
CA LEU A 61 -12.72 7.60 -7.17
C LEU A 61 -12.62 6.28 -6.42
N THR A 62 -11.57 5.52 -6.70
CA THR A 62 -11.38 4.21 -6.11
C THR A 62 -10.87 4.35 -4.68
N ASP A 63 -11.58 3.79 -3.70
CA ASP A 63 -11.09 3.76 -2.32
C ASP A 63 -9.85 2.89 -2.18
N LEU A 64 -8.78 3.44 -1.60
CA LEU A 64 -7.49 2.78 -1.42
C LEU A 64 -7.21 2.41 0.03
N SER A 65 -8.23 2.41 0.89
CA SER A 65 -8.08 2.04 2.29
C SER A 65 -7.54 0.62 2.45
N GLY A 66 -6.39 0.46 3.11
CA GLY A 66 -5.69 -0.82 3.24
C GLY A 66 -4.93 -1.32 2.00
N TRP A 67 -4.98 -0.60 0.89
CA TRP A 67 -4.30 -0.92 -0.36
C TRP A 67 -3.00 -0.13 -0.48
N LEU A 68 -1.95 -0.74 -1.04
CA LEU A 68 -0.70 -0.05 -1.37
C LEU A 68 -0.22 -0.43 -2.78
N PRO A 69 0.47 0.47 -3.49
CA PRO A 69 1.15 0.11 -4.73
C PRO A 69 2.16 -1.00 -4.47
N THR A 70 2.22 -2.02 -5.34
CA THR A 70 3.05 -3.22 -5.11
C THR A 70 4.52 -2.91 -4.86
N ASN A 71 5.09 -1.91 -5.53
CA ASN A 71 6.49 -1.54 -5.33
C ASN A 71 6.73 -0.96 -3.93
N TYR A 72 5.81 -0.13 -3.44
CA TYR A 72 5.92 0.45 -2.11
C TYR A 72 5.67 -0.62 -1.04
N ALA A 73 4.65 -1.45 -1.23
CA ALA A 73 4.35 -2.58 -0.36
C ALA A 73 5.54 -3.54 -0.22
N ALA A 74 6.25 -3.83 -1.31
CA ALA A 74 7.41 -4.71 -1.29
C ALA A 74 8.54 -4.13 -0.44
N SER A 75 8.85 -2.84 -0.64
CA SER A 75 9.82 -2.12 0.19
C SER A 75 9.40 -2.08 1.68
N SER A 76 8.12 -1.90 1.97
CA SER A 76 7.60 -1.91 3.35
C SER A 76 7.65 -3.27 4.04
N LEU A 77 7.71 -4.36 3.26
CA LEU A 77 7.84 -5.74 3.75
C LEU A 77 9.29 -6.26 3.68
N SER A 78 10.23 -5.41 3.27
CA SER A 78 11.63 -5.75 3.00
C SER A 78 11.81 -6.88 1.99
N MET A 79 10.98 -6.87 0.95
CA MET A 79 10.98 -7.84 -0.13
C MET A 79 11.20 -7.20 -1.50
N ASP A 80 11.55 -8.03 -2.47
CA ASP A 80 11.54 -7.64 -3.88
C ASP A 80 10.11 -7.59 -4.42
N SER A 81 9.79 -6.54 -5.17
CA SER A 81 8.51 -6.36 -5.89
C SER A 81 8.08 -7.55 -6.76
N HIS A 82 9.02 -8.40 -7.20
CA HIS A 82 8.76 -9.61 -7.97
C HIS A 82 7.77 -10.57 -7.29
N ILE A 83 7.64 -10.55 -5.95
CA ILE A 83 6.64 -11.37 -5.24
C ILE A 83 5.20 -11.10 -5.69
N PHE A 84 4.94 -9.86 -6.14
CA PHE A 84 3.62 -9.41 -6.57
C PHE A 84 3.45 -9.47 -8.09
N ALA A 85 4.47 -9.88 -8.85
CA ALA A 85 4.45 -9.76 -10.30
C ALA A 85 3.56 -10.83 -10.96
N TYR A 86 3.72 -12.10 -10.59
CA TYR A 86 3.12 -13.22 -11.33
C TYR A 86 2.55 -14.30 -10.40
N LYS A 87 1.47 -14.95 -10.85
CA LYS A 87 0.79 -16.08 -10.17
C LYS A 87 1.71 -17.26 -9.86
N LYS A 88 2.84 -17.40 -10.57
CA LYS A 88 3.84 -18.45 -10.34
C LYS A 88 4.59 -18.27 -9.00
N MET A 89 4.58 -17.06 -8.43
CA MET A 89 5.19 -16.81 -7.13
C MET A 89 4.31 -17.41 -6.03
N ARG A 90 4.91 -18.15 -5.09
CA ARG A 90 4.17 -18.84 -4.02
C ARG A 90 3.31 -17.88 -3.18
N LEU A 91 3.90 -16.77 -2.76
CA LEU A 91 3.20 -15.76 -1.96
C LEU A 91 2.13 -15.01 -2.76
N TYR A 92 2.12 -15.08 -4.09
CA TYR A 92 1.19 -14.31 -4.91
C TYR A 92 -0.26 -14.53 -4.48
N ASN A 93 -0.64 -15.79 -4.25
CA ASN A 93 -2.01 -16.19 -3.93
C ASN A 93 -2.40 -15.85 -2.48
N GLN A 94 -1.46 -15.44 -1.63
CA GLN A 94 -1.73 -14.98 -0.26
C GLN A 94 -2.20 -13.53 -0.23
N PHE A 95 -2.16 -12.84 -1.37
CA PHE A 95 -2.48 -11.43 -1.47
C PHE A 95 -3.65 -11.20 -2.42
N GLU A 96 -4.47 -10.22 -2.06
CA GLU A 96 -5.50 -9.69 -2.94
C GLU A 96 -4.94 -8.50 -3.73
N TYR A 97 -5.27 -8.44 -5.03
CA TYR A 97 -4.80 -7.39 -5.93
C TYR A 97 -5.95 -6.68 -6.62
N LYS A 98 -5.71 -5.42 -6.97
CA LYS A 98 -6.56 -4.66 -7.90
C LYS A 98 -5.72 -3.75 -8.78
N TYR A 99 -6.30 -3.29 -9.87
CA TYR A 99 -5.69 -2.30 -10.75
C TYR A 99 -6.49 -1.01 -10.74
N VAL A 100 -5.79 0.12 -10.61
CA VAL A 100 -6.38 1.46 -10.74
C VAL A 100 -5.48 2.25 -11.69
N ASN A 101 -6.01 2.67 -12.84
CA ASN A 101 -5.28 3.36 -13.91
C ASN A 101 -3.92 2.68 -14.21
N ASP A 102 -3.95 1.38 -14.54
CA ASP A 102 -2.79 0.53 -14.85
C ASP A 102 -1.77 0.33 -13.72
N ILE A 103 -2.05 0.83 -12.52
CA ILE A 103 -1.20 0.64 -11.35
C ILE A 103 -1.74 -0.53 -10.55
N LYS A 104 -0.87 -1.51 -10.28
CA LYS A 104 -1.19 -2.67 -9.46
C LYS A 104 -1.09 -2.31 -7.98
N PHE A 105 -2.15 -2.60 -7.24
CA PHE A 105 -2.24 -2.46 -5.80
C PHE A 105 -2.37 -3.82 -5.13
N VAL A 106 -1.90 -3.93 -3.91
CA VAL A 106 -2.04 -5.09 -3.03
C VAL A 106 -2.74 -4.69 -1.73
N ASN A 107 -3.67 -5.53 -1.27
CA ASN A 107 -4.40 -5.31 -0.02
C ASN A 107 -3.59 -5.82 1.18
N LEU A 108 -2.70 -4.98 1.71
CA LEU A 108 -1.92 -5.35 2.87
C LEU A 108 -2.79 -5.47 4.12
N LYS A 109 -3.78 -4.58 4.31
CA LYS A 109 -4.64 -4.64 5.49
C LYS A 109 -5.29 -6.02 5.64
N ARG A 110 -5.81 -6.57 4.54
CA ARG A 110 -6.38 -7.91 4.51
C ARG A 110 -5.34 -8.98 4.85
N PHE A 111 -4.17 -8.95 4.19
CA PHE A 111 -3.08 -9.90 4.49
C PHE A 111 -2.71 -9.93 5.98
N PHE A 112 -2.49 -8.76 6.60
CA PHE A 112 -2.15 -8.69 8.02
C PHE A 112 -3.30 -9.15 8.92
N THR A 113 -4.54 -8.80 8.58
CA THR A 113 -5.71 -9.16 9.40
C THR A 113 -6.01 -10.66 9.32
N GLU A 114 -5.99 -11.25 8.12
CA GLU A 114 -6.26 -12.69 7.93
C GLU A 114 -5.19 -13.57 8.57
N ASN A 115 -3.94 -13.11 8.62
CA ASN A 115 -2.84 -13.82 9.28
C ASN A 115 -2.67 -13.45 10.77
N GLY A 116 -3.59 -12.66 11.35
CA GLY A 116 -3.54 -12.26 12.77
C GLY A 116 -2.30 -11.44 13.16
N ILE A 117 -1.67 -10.76 12.20
CA ILE A 117 -0.41 -10.05 12.40
C ILE A 117 -0.70 -8.68 13.01
N ALA A 118 -0.36 -8.51 14.28
CA ALA A 118 -0.52 -7.25 14.99
C ALA A 118 0.70 -6.33 14.78
N LEU A 119 0.46 -5.09 14.36
CA LEU A 119 1.49 -4.08 14.15
C LEU A 119 1.32 -2.90 15.11
N SER A 120 2.43 -2.43 15.66
CA SER A 120 2.52 -1.17 16.39
C SER A 120 2.78 0.00 15.41
N LYS A 121 2.70 1.25 15.88
CA LYS A 121 2.80 2.43 14.99
C LYS A 121 4.16 2.57 14.29
N LYS A 122 5.23 2.04 14.89
CA LYS A 122 6.61 2.16 14.39
C LYS A 122 7.23 0.80 14.06
N SER A 123 6.42 -0.25 13.98
CA SER A 123 6.94 -1.58 13.69
C SER A 123 7.64 -1.62 12.34
N TYR A 124 8.82 -2.22 12.31
CA TYR A 124 9.46 -2.69 11.09
C TYR A 124 9.00 -4.12 10.81
N VAL A 125 8.71 -4.42 9.54
CA VAL A 125 8.16 -5.71 9.13
C VAL A 125 9.05 -6.35 8.09
N HIS A 126 9.38 -7.62 8.31
CA HIS A 126 10.14 -8.42 7.36
C HIS A 126 9.35 -9.68 7.02
N LEU A 127 8.87 -9.77 5.77
CA LEU A 127 8.30 -11.00 5.21
C LEU A 127 9.43 -11.73 4.46
N GLY A 128 9.64 -13.01 4.76
CA GLY A 128 10.77 -13.76 4.22
C GLY A 128 10.57 -15.26 4.31
N ARG A 129 11.51 -16.02 3.74
CA ARG A 129 11.53 -17.47 3.93
C ARG A 129 11.94 -17.79 5.36
N LEU A 130 11.41 -18.87 5.93
CA LEU A 130 11.68 -19.25 7.33
C LEU A 130 13.19 -19.35 7.63
N ASN A 131 13.99 -19.84 6.68
CA ASN A 131 15.44 -19.99 6.84
C ASN A 131 16.21 -18.66 6.78
N ASP A 132 15.61 -17.61 6.22
CA ASP A 132 16.24 -16.30 5.99
C ASP A 132 15.81 -15.27 7.05
N LEU A 133 14.85 -15.61 7.92
CA LEU A 133 14.32 -14.71 8.93
C LEU A 133 15.21 -14.69 10.17
N SER A 134 15.64 -13.49 10.58
CA SER A 134 16.33 -13.27 11.84
C SER A 134 15.32 -12.96 12.94
N ILE A 135 15.10 -13.92 13.84
CA ILE A 135 14.23 -13.74 15.00
C ILE A 135 15.09 -13.29 16.18
N THR A 136 14.82 -12.09 16.68
CA THR A 136 15.45 -11.53 17.87
C THR A 136 14.50 -11.60 19.07
N VAL A 137 15.04 -11.40 20.28
CA VAL A 137 14.27 -11.46 21.53
C VAL A 137 13.12 -10.45 21.54
N ASP A 138 13.32 -9.29 20.92
CA ASP A 138 12.34 -8.19 20.85
C ASP A 138 11.46 -8.24 19.59
N SER A 139 11.39 -9.40 18.93
CA SER A 139 10.61 -9.58 17.70
C SER A 139 9.43 -10.52 17.89
N ARG A 140 8.36 -10.29 17.11
CA ARG A 140 7.17 -11.13 17.06
C ARG A 140 7.14 -11.87 15.72
N PHE A 141 7.15 -13.20 15.79
CA PHE A 141 7.12 -14.06 14.60
C PHE A 141 5.70 -14.58 14.33
N TYR A 142 5.30 -14.54 13.05
CA TYR A 142 4.02 -15.03 12.56
C TYR A 142 4.30 -15.98 11.39
N ARG A 143 3.84 -17.23 11.48
CA ARG A 143 3.97 -18.22 10.41
C ARG A 143 2.88 -17.96 9.37
N ILE A 144 3.26 -17.89 8.09
CA ILE A 144 2.32 -17.73 6.97
C ILE A 144 2.02 -19.09 6.33
N ASP A 145 3.07 -19.84 6.00
CA ASP A 145 2.95 -21.20 5.48
C ASP A 145 4.16 -22.06 5.92
N ASP A 146 4.42 -23.17 5.21
CA ASP A 146 5.55 -24.06 5.49
C ASP A 146 6.91 -23.50 5.08
N ASN A 147 6.95 -22.40 4.34
CA ASN A 147 8.16 -21.83 3.76
C ASN A 147 8.38 -20.36 4.11
N TYR A 148 7.33 -19.63 4.48
CA TYR A 148 7.35 -18.19 4.71
C TYR A 148 6.81 -17.81 6.08
N GLY A 149 7.36 -16.71 6.61
CA GLY A 149 6.94 -16.11 7.86
C GLY A 149 7.11 -14.59 7.83
N VAL A 150 6.46 -13.91 8.77
CA VAL A 150 6.60 -12.49 9.00
C VAL A 150 7.24 -12.30 10.37
N VAL A 151 8.29 -11.49 10.43
CA VAL A 151 8.85 -10.98 11.68
C VAL A 151 8.50 -9.50 11.81
N VAL A 152 7.97 -9.14 12.95
CA VAL A 152 7.64 -7.77 13.34
C VAL A 152 8.60 -7.36 14.44
N TYR A 153 9.35 -6.28 14.20
CA TYR A 153 10.27 -5.67 15.16
C TYR A 153 9.63 -4.37 15.64
N ASP A 154 9.50 -4.19 16.95
CA ASP A 154 8.88 -3.01 17.56
C ASP A 154 9.86 -1.89 17.89
#